data_AF-A0AAN6GJ02-F1
#
_entry.id   AF-A0AAN6GJ02-F1
#
_cell.length_a   1.000
_cell.length_b   1.000
_cell.length_c   1.000
_cell.angle_alpha   90.00
_cell.angle_beta   90.00
_cell.angle_gamma   90.00
#
_symmetry.space_group_name_H-M   'P 1'
#
loop_
_entity.id
_entity.type
_entity.pdbx_description
1 polymer ?
#
loop_
_entity_poly.entity_id
_entity_poly.type
_entity_poly.pdbx_seq_one_letter_code
_entity_poly.pdbx_strand_id
1 'polypeptide(L)'
;MPSNPSRISPTFTDAALHEVIEAASKVSGRLLQTVNINVYHEQYVVAGKLVTLLTTTNVLNFIKVKKIDLPALLKQMTPEEVREKLIEIVTEIFKAALEEEQKGPISLQRGFATIPLAGINVPFHSAYLTGGVTPFRAYLSKRINVENLDPAKLRLRYIPNLVAAPFETSKAYAELISAQNDSVRLGKALANWDRDGWATPEKEQQLTALLLIELLAYQFAAVVRWIETQDLLSSPPYDFERLIEFGPSPTLVGMAQYTHRLKHAKADLARGACRVMLCHGKNQEAIHYAYADMEEDAPAESSSAPETTAPAPAAVVAAPAAAAPSVPQVAAASVADEKLKATETIRAILVRTLEKPVSEIPFSKAIKDMVGGKSTLQHELIGDLQLVIGANLSGRFNISSVKNHLSEAWGLGAGRTDGVLLITLTQEPPKRLAAEGEAEAWLDSVLATYSSLNGLNLQQGGAAPGGAGGAVISSEELEKLRAHEQAHARRQIKILERYLNEDHRTSGRAADDLRLQLGSVDKVEYRRAFRWAGRADRHPPCEDVRDRFVAEAAYGKAGAHETKQGEAILDAYSSCLHSLLDDIGGKSEAFSKYAAVLDVPGDLVRIRALMEW
;
A
#
# COMPACT_ATOMS: atom_id res chain seq x y z
N MET A 1 -3.30 13.85 32.31
CA MET A 1 -4.23 12.83 31.80
C MET A 1 -4.92 13.37 30.54
N PRO A 2 -4.45 13.03 29.33
CA PRO A 2 -5.20 13.27 28.11
C PRO A 2 -6.63 12.73 28.17
N SER A 3 -7.58 13.52 27.72
CA SER A 3 -9.01 13.28 27.74
C SER A 3 -9.59 13.64 26.38
N ASN A 4 -10.34 12.70 25.79
CA ASN A 4 -10.90 12.79 24.45
C ASN A 4 -12.44 12.73 24.53
N PRO A 5 -13.14 13.88 24.36
CA PRO A 5 -14.59 13.92 24.46
C PRO A 5 -15.30 13.17 23.32
N SER A 6 -14.75 13.11 22.10
CA SER A 6 -15.37 12.40 20.98
C SER A 6 -15.50 10.88 21.20
N ARG A 7 -14.71 10.31 22.10
CA ARG A 7 -14.83 8.90 22.50
C ARG A 7 -16.05 8.60 23.37
N ILE A 8 -16.69 9.62 23.96
CA ILE A 8 -17.87 9.46 24.82
C ILE A 8 -19.12 9.27 23.95
N SER A 9 -19.47 10.29 23.18
CA SER A 9 -20.50 10.18 22.14
C SER A 9 -20.24 11.25 21.07
N PRO A 10 -20.82 11.11 19.87
CA PRO A 10 -20.78 12.17 18.84
C PRO A 10 -21.42 13.48 19.28
N THR A 11 -22.29 13.44 20.30
CA THR A 11 -23.03 14.59 20.84
C THR A 11 -22.36 15.21 22.07
N PHE A 12 -21.30 14.59 22.60
CA PHE A 12 -20.61 15.05 23.81
C PHE A 12 -19.56 16.12 23.47
N THR A 13 -19.86 17.39 23.71
CA THR A 13 -18.99 18.51 23.33
C THR A 13 -17.84 18.74 24.32
N ASP A 14 -16.89 19.59 23.94
CA ASP A 14 -15.83 20.09 24.82
C ASP A 14 -16.40 20.91 25.99
N ALA A 15 -17.46 21.70 25.77
CA ALA A 15 -18.17 22.38 26.85
C ALA A 15 -18.70 21.39 27.91
N ALA A 16 -19.25 20.25 27.48
CA ALA A 16 -19.69 19.20 28.39
C ALA A 16 -18.51 18.59 29.18
N LEU A 17 -17.35 18.40 28.54
CA LEU A 17 -16.12 17.96 29.24
C LEU A 17 -15.68 18.97 30.30
N HIS A 18 -15.73 20.26 29.97
CA HIS A 18 -15.39 21.34 30.90
C HIS A 18 -16.32 21.37 32.12
N GLU A 19 -17.63 21.23 31.92
CA GLU A 19 -18.61 21.14 33.02
C GLU A 19 -18.37 19.92 33.93
N VAL A 20 -18.00 18.76 33.37
CA VAL A 20 -17.63 17.58 34.18
C VAL A 20 -16.40 17.84 35.04
N ILE A 21 -15.36 18.45 34.45
CA ILE A 21 -14.11 18.78 35.16
C ILE A 21 -14.38 19.81 36.25
N GLU A 22 -15.18 20.84 35.96
CA GLU A 22 -15.54 21.88 36.92
C GLU A 22 -16.37 21.31 38.08
N ALA A 23 -17.38 20.49 37.79
CA ALA A 23 -18.17 19.80 38.80
C ALA A 23 -17.28 18.91 39.69
N ALA A 24 -16.39 18.12 39.09
CA ALA A 24 -15.46 17.27 39.84
C ALA A 24 -14.46 18.09 40.68
N SER A 25 -13.99 19.25 40.19
CA SER A 25 -13.13 20.14 40.96
C SER A 25 -13.87 20.75 42.15
N LYS A 26 -15.10 21.25 41.94
CA LYS A 26 -15.95 21.85 42.99
C LYS A 26 -16.31 20.84 44.07
N VAL A 27 -16.78 19.66 43.69
CA VAL A 27 -17.18 18.59 44.63
C VAL A 27 -16.00 18.08 45.43
N SER A 28 -14.84 17.91 44.79
CA SER A 28 -13.67 17.36 45.47
C SER A 28 -12.93 18.37 46.36
N GLY A 29 -13.07 19.68 46.09
CA GLY A 29 -12.26 20.72 46.73
C GLY A 29 -10.75 20.56 46.51
N ARG A 30 -10.34 19.72 45.53
CA ARG A 30 -8.94 19.39 45.24
C ARG A 30 -8.57 19.89 43.85
N LEU A 31 -7.26 20.01 43.60
CA LEU A 31 -6.72 20.45 42.31
C LEU A 31 -7.21 19.52 41.19
N LEU A 32 -7.96 20.09 40.25
CA LEU A 32 -8.35 19.47 38.99
C LEU A 32 -8.61 20.58 37.97
N GLN A 33 -7.86 20.58 36.88
CA GLN A 33 -7.99 21.59 35.83
C GLN A 33 -7.53 21.07 34.47
N THR A 34 -8.10 21.61 33.40
CA THR A 34 -7.52 21.49 32.07
C THR A 34 -6.28 22.38 32.01
N VAL A 35 -5.15 21.82 31.58
CA VAL A 35 -3.86 22.53 31.49
C VAL A 35 -3.40 22.74 30.06
N ASN A 36 -3.90 21.94 29.12
CA ASN A 36 -3.53 22.06 27.72
C ASN A 36 -4.69 21.64 26.82
N ILE A 37 -5.07 22.51 25.88
CA ILE A 37 -6.07 22.25 24.85
C ILE A 37 -5.37 22.11 23.49
N ASN A 38 -5.10 20.87 23.09
CA ASN A 38 -4.25 20.57 21.92
C ASN A 38 -5.04 20.48 20.62
N VAL A 39 -6.10 19.65 20.62
CA VAL A 39 -6.84 19.30 19.41
C VAL A 39 -8.33 19.39 19.71
N TYR A 40 -9.04 20.16 18.89
CA TYR A 40 -10.47 20.40 19.05
C TYR A 40 -11.25 19.10 19.08
N HIS A 41 -12.06 18.93 20.13
CA HIS A 41 -12.93 17.78 20.36
C HIS A 41 -12.19 16.42 20.53
N GLU A 42 -10.86 16.38 20.52
CA GLU A 42 -10.09 15.13 20.65
C GLU A 42 -9.08 15.09 21.79
N GLN A 43 -8.38 16.18 22.10
CA GLN A 43 -7.24 16.09 23.01
C GLN A 43 -7.15 17.28 23.96
N TYR A 44 -7.66 17.04 25.17
CA TYR A 44 -7.63 17.94 26.31
C TYR A 44 -6.79 17.30 27.42
N VAL A 45 -5.77 17.96 27.93
CA VAL A 45 -4.95 17.43 29.01
C VAL A 45 -5.45 17.97 30.33
N VAL A 46 -5.90 17.06 31.19
CA VAL A 46 -6.37 17.38 32.54
C VAL A 46 -5.29 17.02 33.54
N ALA A 47 -4.99 17.93 34.46
CA ALA A 47 -4.06 17.72 35.57
C ALA A 47 -4.80 17.87 36.90
N GLY A 48 -4.43 17.07 37.89
CA GLY A 48 -5.06 17.09 39.20
C GLY A 48 -4.51 16.02 40.14
N LYS A 49 -5.10 15.92 41.33
CA LYS A 49 -4.80 14.82 42.26
C LYS A 49 -5.27 13.47 41.70
N LEU A 50 -4.64 12.38 42.12
CA LEU A 50 -4.98 11.04 41.63
C LEU A 50 -6.45 10.69 41.87
N VAL A 51 -6.98 10.96 43.07
CA VAL A 51 -8.40 10.71 43.38
C VAL A 51 -9.36 11.49 42.48
N THR A 52 -9.04 12.74 42.15
CA THR A 52 -9.87 13.59 41.30
C THR A 52 -9.81 13.17 39.83
N LEU A 53 -8.63 12.73 39.37
CA LEU A 53 -8.46 12.18 38.03
C LEU A 53 -9.17 10.84 37.86
N LEU A 54 -9.14 10.00 38.90
CA LEU A 54 -9.92 8.76 38.96
C LEU A 54 -11.42 9.04 38.92
N THR A 55 -11.89 9.97 39.75
CA THR A 55 -13.29 10.40 39.79
C THR A 55 -13.74 10.87 38.41
N THR A 56 -12.96 11.74 37.77
CA THR A 56 -13.24 12.22 36.41
C THR A 56 -13.31 11.07 35.41
N THR A 57 -12.34 10.14 35.47
CA THR A 57 -12.35 8.95 34.60
C THR A 57 -13.61 8.11 34.78
N ASN A 58 -14.02 7.87 36.03
CA ASN A 58 -15.19 7.07 36.34
C ASN A 58 -16.50 7.77 35.96
N VAL A 59 -16.59 9.09 36.12
CA VAL A 59 -17.74 9.89 35.64
C VAL A 59 -17.86 9.78 34.11
N LEU A 60 -16.77 9.99 33.36
CA LEU A 60 -16.79 9.89 31.91
C LEU A 60 -17.11 8.46 31.43
N ASN A 61 -16.62 7.44 32.14
CA ASN A 61 -16.98 6.04 31.89
C ASN A 61 -18.47 5.79 32.16
N PHE A 62 -19.01 6.33 33.25
CA PHE A 62 -20.44 6.22 33.58
C PHE A 62 -21.31 6.84 32.48
N ILE A 63 -20.99 8.06 32.04
CA ILE A 63 -21.69 8.76 30.95
C ILE A 63 -21.68 7.91 29.68
N LYS A 64 -20.53 7.33 29.33
CA LYS A 64 -20.37 6.44 28.16
C LYS A 64 -21.24 5.17 28.28
N VAL A 65 -21.15 4.47 29.40
CA VAL A 65 -21.83 3.18 29.61
C VAL A 65 -23.35 3.37 29.68
N LYS A 66 -23.81 4.43 30.32
CA LYS A 66 -25.24 4.79 30.39
C LYS A 66 -25.77 5.40 29.08
N LYS A 67 -24.90 5.64 28.10
CA LYS A 67 -25.25 6.23 26.79
C LYS A 67 -26.07 7.51 26.95
N ILE A 68 -25.63 8.39 27.85
CA ILE A 68 -26.33 9.63 28.14
C ILE A 68 -26.21 10.56 26.94
N ASP A 69 -27.36 11.01 26.41
CA ASP A 69 -27.42 11.94 25.29
C ASP A 69 -27.79 13.34 25.79
N LEU A 70 -26.80 14.25 25.83
CA LEU A 70 -26.98 15.61 26.35
C LEU A 70 -28.06 16.41 25.59
N PRO A 71 -28.08 16.44 24.25
CA PRO A 71 -29.15 17.11 23.50
C PRO A 71 -30.56 16.61 23.83
N ALA A 72 -30.74 15.32 24.10
CA ALA A 72 -32.04 14.77 24.48
C ALA A 72 -32.43 15.19 25.91
N LEU A 73 -31.47 15.20 26.85
CA LEU A 73 -31.69 15.66 28.21
C LEU A 73 -32.04 17.15 28.28
N LEU A 74 -31.32 17.99 27.54
CA LEU A 74 -31.58 19.44 27.48
C LEU A 74 -32.92 19.81 26.83
N LYS A 75 -33.59 18.87 26.17
CA LYS A 75 -34.98 19.03 25.69
C LYS A 75 -36.02 18.72 26.76
N GLN A 76 -35.66 17.95 27.77
CA GLN A 76 -36.58 17.47 28.81
C GLN A 76 -36.41 18.20 30.14
N MET A 77 -35.23 18.77 30.39
CA MET A 77 -34.85 19.44 31.63
C MET A 77 -34.02 20.68 31.34
N THR A 78 -34.00 21.61 32.29
CA THR A 78 -33.21 22.83 32.17
C THR A 78 -31.70 22.53 32.29
N PRO A 79 -30.81 23.39 31.75
CA PRO A 79 -29.37 23.24 31.92
C PRO A 79 -28.93 23.16 33.39
N GLU A 80 -29.63 23.88 34.27
CA GLU A 80 -29.38 23.92 35.71
C GLU A 80 -29.72 22.57 36.36
N GLU A 81 -30.88 21.98 36.05
CA GLU A 81 -31.27 20.66 36.55
C GLU A 81 -30.31 19.56 36.08
N VAL A 82 -29.82 19.65 34.83
CA VAL A 82 -28.81 18.73 34.32
C VAL A 82 -27.49 18.86 35.10
N ARG A 83 -27.10 20.08 35.46
CA ARG A 83 -25.90 20.35 36.27
C ARG A 83 -26.05 19.79 37.69
N GLU A 84 -27.21 19.92 38.32
CA GLU A 84 -27.48 19.34 39.65
C GLU A 84 -27.33 17.82 39.63
N LYS A 85 -27.95 17.14 38.65
CA LYS A 85 -27.80 15.69 38.48
C LYS A 85 -26.35 15.27 38.21
N LEU A 86 -25.61 16.07 37.45
CA LEU A 86 -24.19 15.83 37.24
C LEU A 86 -23.43 15.90 38.56
N ILE A 87 -23.71 16.90 39.40
CA ILE A 87 -23.09 17.06 40.72
C ILE A 87 -23.40 15.87 41.63
N GLU A 88 -24.63 15.37 41.63
CA GLU A 88 -25.01 14.16 42.37
C GLU A 88 -24.18 12.94 41.93
N ILE A 89 -24.11 12.69 40.61
CA ILE A 89 -23.32 11.58 40.04
C ILE A 89 -21.85 11.71 40.42
N VAL A 90 -21.28 12.92 40.29
CA VAL A 90 -19.89 13.21 40.63
C VAL A 90 -19.64 12.99 42.12
N THR A 91 -20.58 13.37 42.99
CA THR A 91 -20.47 13.22 44.45
C THR A 91 -20.43 11.75 44.86
N GLU A 92 -21.32 10.92 44.31
CA GLU A 92 -21.34 9.49 44.62
C GLU A 92 -20.08 8.78 44.10
N ILE A 93 -19.62 9.11 42.89
CA ILE A 93 -18.39 8.55 42.33
C ILE A 93 -17.16 9.03 43.11
N PHE A 94 -17.15 10.28 43.57
CA PHE A 94 -16.05 10.83 44.38
C PHE A 94 -15.95 10.15 45.74
N LYS A 95 -17.08 9.85 46.39
CA LYS A 95 -17.09 9.06 47.64
C LYS A 95 -16.44 7.69 47.45
N ALA A 96 -16.81 6.97 46.39
CA ALA A 96 -16.18 5.69 46.06
C ALA A 96 -14.67 5.82 45.79
N ALA A 97 -14.25 6.90 45.10
CA ALA A 97 -12.83 7.16 44.86
C ALA A 97 -12.04 7.49 46.15
N LEU A 98 -12.66 8.14 47.14
CA LEU A 98 -12.06 8.38 48.46
C LEU A 98 -11.86 7.08 49.24
N GLU A 99 -12.81 6.14 49.16
CA GLU A 99 -12.66 4.82 49.77
C GLU A 99 -11.50 4.04 49.14
N GLU A 100 -11.28 4.17 47.84
CA GLU A 100 -10.10 3.59 47.17
C GLU A 100 -8.80 4.26 47.61
N GLU A 101 -8.78 5.59 47.81
CA GLU A 101 -7.63 6.32 48.36
C GLU A 101 -7.24 5.80 49.75
N GLN A 102 -8.22 5.45 50.59
CA GLN A 102 -7.99 4.91 51.93
C GLN A 102 -7.43 3.48 51.91
N LYS A 103 -7.74 2.69 50.88
CA LYS A 103 -7.26 1.30 50.73
C LYS A 103 -5.80 1.22 50.28
N GLY A 104 -5.27 2.27 49.67
CA GLY A 104 -3.87 2.31 49.23
C GLY A 104 -3.58 3.33 48.13
N PRO A 105 -2.36 3.33 47.57
CA PRO A 105 -1.98 4.24 46.50
C PRO A 105 -2.81 3.97 45.23
N ILE A 106 -3.53 5.01 44.77
CA ILE A 106 -4.39 4.92 43.58
C ILE A 106 -3.53 4.74 42.32
N SER A 107 -3.81 3.67 41.57
CA SER A 107 -3.25 3.45 40.24
C SER A 107 -4.31 3.78 39.18
N LEU A 108 -4.05 4.81 38.37
CA LEU A 108 -4.98 5.21 37.31
C LEU A 108 -4.92 4.21 36.15
N GLN A 109 -6.08 3.68 35.78
CA GLN A 109 -6.25 2.85 34.59
C GLN A 109 -6.76 3.66 33.40
N ARG A 110 -6.56 3.14 32.20
CA ARG A 110 -7.08 3.75 30.97
C ARG A 110 -8.61 3.67 30.96
N GLY A 111 -9.27 4.82 30.83
CA GLY A 111 -10.72 4.91 30.63
C GLY A 111 -11.10 4.88 29.14
N PHE A 112 -12.40 4.99 28.86
CA PHE A 112 -12.89 5.10 27.48
C PHE A 112 -12.39 6.39 26.80
N ALA A 113 -12.47 7.50 27.55
CA ALA A 113 -12.10 8.83 27.08
C ALA A 113 -10.76 9.33 27.67
N THR A 114 -10.25 8.71 28.74
CA THR A 114 -9.08 9.20 29.48
C THR A 114 -7.89 8.25 29.34
N ILE A 115 -6.69 8.83 29.25
CA ILE A 115 -5.44 8.09 29.19
C ILE A 115 -4.53 8.64 30.30
N PRO A 116 -4.22 7.87 31.35
CA PRO A 116 -3.27 8.29 32.36
C PRO A 116 -1.84 8.30 31.79
N LEU A 117 -1.03 9.26 32.23
CA LEU A 117 0.39 9.33 31.89
C LEU A 117 1.17 8.88 33.13
N ALA A 118 1.79 7.71 33.06
CA ALA A 118 2.59 7.18 34.15
C ALA A 118 3.90 7.97 34.30
N GLY A 119 4.34 8.21 35.54
CA GLY A 119 5.63 8.85 35.84
C GLY A 119 5.64 10.38 35.82
N ILE A 120 4.53 11.05 35.48
CA ILE A 120 4.42 12.51 35.52
C ILE A 120 3.67 12.93 36.79
N ASN A 121 4.42 13.37 37.80
CA ASN A 121 3.87 13.73 39.12
C ASN A 121 3.77 15.24 39.38
N VAL A 122 4.30 16.07 38.48
CA VAL A 122 4.25 17.54 38.58
C VAL A 122 3.29 18.05 37.51
N PRO A 123 2.27 18.85 37.86
CA PRO A 123 1.41 19.46 36.87
C PRO A 123 2.22 20.49 36.07
N PHE A 124 2.03 20.52 34.75
CA PHE A 124 2.56 21.56 33.88
C PHE A 124 1.41 22.52 33.53
N HIS A 125 1.69 23.80 33.26
CA HIS A 125 0.69 24.76 32.78
C HIS A 125 -0.53 24.88 33.72
N SER A 126 -0.27 24.86 35.03
CA SER A 126 -1.30 24.80 36.07
C SER A 126 -1.23 25.96 37.05
N ALA A 127 -2.40 26.42 37.51
CA ALA A 127 -2.51 27.46 38.52
C ALA A 127 -1.82 27.07 39.84
N TYR A 128 -1.61 25.76 40.08
CA TYR A 128 -0.79 25.27 41.19
C TYR A 128 0.65 25.84 41.17
N LEU A 129 1.17 26.18 39.99
CA LEU A 129 2.51 26.72 39.82
C LEU A 129 2.58 28.25 39.98
N THR A 130 1.48 28.93 40.32
CA THR A 130 1.43 30.39 40.47
C THR A 130 2.47 30.93 41.47
N GLY A 131 2.80 30.16 42.52
CA GLY A 131 3.87 30.53 43.47
C GLY A 131 5.26 30.69 42.83
N GLY A 132 5.51 30.03 41.69
CA GLY A 132 6.76 30.14 40.94
C GLY A 132 6.84 31.38 40.03
N VAL A 133 5.74 32.09 39.80
CA VAL A 133 5.67 33.18 38.82
C VAL A 133 6.60 34.34 39.22
N THR A 134 6.60 34.72 40.50
CA THR A 134 7.45 35.80 41.01
C THR A 134 8.95 35.53 40.87
N PRO A 135 9.51 34.39 41.31
CA PRO A 135 10.92 34.10 41.11
C PRO A 135 11.29 33.96 39.63
N PHE A 136 10.42 33.37 38.80
CA PHE A 136 10.68 33.24 37.36
C PHE A 136 10.65 34.61 36.66
N ARG A 137 9.72 35.49 37.01
CA ARG A 137 9.69 36.90 36.55
C ARG A 137 10.97 37.63 36.91
N ALA A 138 11.47 37.47 38.14
CA ALA A 138 12.73 38.07 38.56
C ALA A 138 13.92 37.54 37.76
N TYR A 139 13.92 36.25 37.43
CA TYR A 139 14.91 35.65 36.54
C TYR A 139 14.85 36.23 35.12
N LEU A 140 13.65 36.29 34.52
CA LEU A 140 13.43 36.86 33.18
C LEU A 140 13.85 38.32 33.11
N SER A 141 13.51 39.12 34.14
CA SER A 141 13.88 40.54 34.22
C SER A 141 15.40 40.76 34.28
N LYS A 142 16.18 39.79 34.77
CA LYS A 142 17.65 39.84 34.79
C LYS A 142 18.28 39.38 33.47
N ARG A 143 17.58 38.55 32.69
CA ARG A 143 18.10 37.94 31.46
C ARG A 143 17.70 38.71 30.20
N ILE A 144 16.53 39.33 30.20
CA ILE A 144 16.02 40.11 29.08
C ILE A 144 16.59 41.52 29.19
N ASN A 145 17.53 41.86 28.30
CA ASN A 145 18.00 43.23 28.16
C ASN A 145 17.00 44.02 27.29
N VAL A 146 16.43 45.09 27.85
CA VAL A 146 15.44 45.95 27.18
C VAL A 146 16.04 46.62 25.94
N GLU A 147 17.32 46.99 25.98
CA GLU A 147 17.99 47.71 24.88
C GLU A 147 18.17 46.85 23.62
N ASN A 148 18.32 45.53 23.80
CA ASN A 148 18.50 44.59 22.70
C ASN A 148 17.16 44.09 22.14
N LEU A 149 16.04 44.57 22.68
CA LEU A 149 14.73 44.05 22.36
C LEU A 149 14.10 44.86 21.21
N ASP A 150 13.81 44.16 20.12
CA ASP A 150 13.22 44.73 18.91
C ASP A 150 11.72 44.41 18.85
N PRO A 151 10.81 45.39 19.08
CA PRO A 151 9.37 45.17 19.03
C PRO A 151 8.88 44.65 17.68
N ALA A 152 9.53 45.02 16.58
CA ALA A 152 9.10 44.64 15.23
C ALA A 152 9.27 43.15 14.94
N LYS A 153 10.21 42.48 15.62
CA LYS A 153 10.42 41.02 15.50
C LYS A 153 9.35 40.21 16.23
N LEU A 154 8.67 40.79 17.21
CA LEU A 154 7.62 40.13 17.99
C LEU A 154 6.23 40.47 17.45
N ARG A 155 6.01 41.73 17.07
CA ARG A 155 4.72 42.22 16.57
C ARG A 155 4.17 41.34 15.45
N LEU A 156 2.97 40.80 15.67
CA LEU A 156 2.28 39.89 14.76
C LEU A 156 3.04 38.60 14.36
N ARG A 157 4.22 38.34 14.92
CA ARG A 157 5.07 37.16 14.62
C ARG A 157 5.15 36.19 15.78
N TYR A 158 5.05 36.70 17.01
CA TYR A 158 5.00 35.91 18.22
C TYR A 158 3.55 35.74 18.68
N ILE A 159 3.12 34.49 18.89
CA ILE A 159 1.80 34.15 19.42
C ILE A 159 2.03 33.35 20.72
N PRO A 160 1.87 33.97 21.91
CA PRO A 160 2.05 33.29 23.17
C PRO A 160 0.88 32.34 23.50
N ASN A 161 1.21 31.20 24.10
CA ASN A 161 0.22 30.20 24.55
C ASN A 161 -0.81 30.76 25.55
N LEU A 162 -0.46 31.82 26.28
CA LEU A 162 -1.27 32.40 27.35
C LEU A 162 -2.56 33.04 26.81
N VAL A 163 -2.46 33.80 25.71
CA VAL A 163 -3.58 34.57 25.16
C VAL A 163 -4.04 34.08 23.78
N ALA A 164 -3.23 33.27 23.08
CA ALA A 164 -3.49 32.80 21.71
C ALA A 164 -3.84 33.94 20.72
N ALA A 165 -3.22 35.10 20.91
CA ALA A 165 -3.39 36.28 20.08
C ALA A 165 -2.02 36.77 19.57
N PRO A 166 -1.94 37.40 18.38
CA PRO A 166 -0.71 38.00 17.87
C PRO A 166 -0.17 39.04 18.84
N PHE A 167 1.15 39.03 19.07
CA PHE A 167 1.76 39.99 19.98
C PHE A 167 1.60 41.42 19.47
N GLU A 168 1.18 42.32 20.37
CA GLU A 168 1.04 43.76 20.12
C GLU A 168 1.52 44.57 21.33
N THR A 169 1.75 45.87 21.10
CA THR A 169 2.11 46.85 22.14
C THR A 169 0.96 47.85 22.36
N SER A 170 -0.28 47.39 22.17
CA SER A 170 -1.49 48.19 22.37
C SER A 170 -1.99 48.08 23.81
N LYS A 171 -2.74 49.09 24.27
CA LYS A 171 -3.41 49.04 25.58
C LYS A 171 -4.40 47.87 25.66
N ALA A 172 -5.14 47.62 24.58
CA ALA A 172 -6.06 46.50 24.46
C ALA A 172 -5.36 45.14 24.64
N TYR A 173 -4.16 44.98 24.08
CA TYR A 173 -3.38 43.75 24.26
C TYR A 173 -2.85 43.59 25.70
N ALA A 174 -2.47 44.69 26.35
CA ALA A 174 -2.10 44.68 27.77
C ALA A 174 -3.29 44.32 28.67
N GLU A 175 -4.49 44.84 28.37
CA GLU A 175 -5.74 44.47 29.05
C GLU A 175 -6.09 43.00 28.82
N LEU A 176 -5.90 42.48 27.60
CA LEU A 176 -6.09 41.06 27.27
C LEU A 176 -5.19 40.15 28.13
N ILE A 177 -3.92 40.52 28.32
CA ILE A 177 -3.01 39.76 29.20
C ILE A 177 -3.48 39.85 30.65
N SER A 178 -3.85 41.04 31.12
CA SER A 178 -4.32 41.24 32.50
C SER A 178 -5.66 40.54 32.78
N ALA A 179 -6.47 40.26 31.76
CA ALA A 179 -7.71 39.49 31.92
C ALA A 179 -7.42 38.00 32.17
N GLN A 180 -6.27 37.49 31.71
CA GLN A 180 -5.86 36.10 31.92
C GLN A 180 -5.05 35.89 33.21
N ASN A 181 -4.49 36.96 33.79
CA ASN A 181 -3.67 36.87 35.00
C ASN A 181 -3.80 38.11 35.90
N ASP A 182 -3.76 37.88 37.22
CA ASP A 182 -3.77 38.96 38.22
C ASP A 182 -2.38 39.60 38.39
N SER A 183 -1.74 40.02 37.30
CA SER A 183 -0.42 40.67 37.37
C SER A 183 -0.52 42.05 38.00
N VAL A 184 -0.03 42.18 39.23
CA VAL A 184 0.08 43.46 39.94
C VAL A 184 0.92 44.48 39.17
N ARG A 185 1.96 44.02 38.46
CA ARG A 185 2.86 44.91 37.69
C ARG A 185 2.15 45.49 36.48
N LEU A 186 1.46 44.62 35.72
CA LEU A 186 0.70 45.04 34.55
C LEU A 186 -0.50 45.91 34.94
N GLY A 187 -1.19 45.56 36.04
CA GLY A 187 -2.28 46.37 36.58
C GLY A 187 -1.84 47.80 36.95
N LYS A 188 -0.65 47.97 37.54
CA LYS A 188 -0.08 49.30 37.80
C LYS A 188 0.25 50.09 36.53
N ALA A 189 0.73 49.41 35.48
CA ALA A 189 1.01 50.03 34.19
C ALA A 189 -0.29 50.47 33.50
N LEU A 190 -1.32 49.62 33.50
CA LEU A 190 -2.65 49.91 32.96
C LEU A 190 -3.34 51.08 33.69
N ALA A 191 -3.25 51.12 35.02
CA ALA A 191 -3.83 52.20 35.83
C ALA A 191 -3.21 53.58 35.54
N ASN A 192 -1.95 53.61 35.11
CA ASN A 192 -1.20 54.84 34.84
C ASN A 192 -0.79 54.97 33.36
N TRP A 193 -1.56 54.35 32.47
CA TRP A 193 -1.18 54.18 31.06
C TRP A 193 -0.79 55.49 30.38
N ASP A 194 -1.67 56.49 30.47
CA ASP A 194 -1.51 57.79 29.80
C ASP A 194 -0.51 58.68 30.54
N ARG A 195 -0.53 58.66 31.89
CA ARG A 195 0.39 59.45 32.73
C ARG A 195 1.84 59.07 32.47
N ASP A 196 2.10 57.77 32.39
CA ASP A 196 3.44 57.25 32.20
C ASP A 196 3.80 57.17 30.70
N GLY A 197 2.92 57.55 29.77
CA GLY A 197 3.21 57.58 28.35
C GLY A 197 3.50 56.21 27.73
N TRP A 198 2.83 55.15 28.18
CA TRP A 198 3.09 53.78 27.68
C TRP A 198 2.78 53.58 26.20
N ALA A 199 1.94 54.45 25.61
CA ALA A 199 1.62 54.43 24.18
C ALA A 199 2.65 55.18 23.30
N THR A 200 3.67 55.83 23.88
CA THR A 200 4.61 56.62 23.08
C THR A 200 5.72 55.73 22.47
N PRO A 201 6.26 56.09 21.29
CA PRO A 201 7.32 55.30 20.64
C PRO A 201 8.57 55.12 21.52
N GLU A 202 8.90 56.11 22.35
CA GLU A 202 10.08 56.07 23.22
C GLU A 202 9.98 54.97 24.29
N LYS A 203 8.75 54.59 24.67
CA LYS A 203 8.48 53.54 25.66
C LYS A 203 8.08 52.21 25.04
N GLU A 204 8.01 52.12 23.72
CA GLU A 204 7.61 50.90 23.02
C GLU A 204 8.49 49.70 23.41
N GLN A 205 9.82 49.87 23.51
CA GLN A 205 10.74 48.82 23.95
C GLN A 205 10.49 48.39 25.41
N GLN A 206 10.26 49.36 26.30
CA GLN A 206 9.99 49.09 27.72
C GLN A 206 8.66 48.36 27.90
N LEU A 207 7.63 48.78 27.16
CA LEU A 207 6.33 48.12 27.12
C LEU A 207 6.47 46.70 26.57
N THR A 208 7.19 46.52 25.47
CA THR A 208 7.44 45.21 24.88
C THR A 208 8.11 44.27 25.86
N ALA A 209 9.14 44.73 26.58
CA ALA A 209 9.80 43.94 27.61
C ALA A 209 8.87 43.59 28.77
N LEU A 210 8.04 44.54 29.24
CA LEU A 210 7.04 44.29 30.28
C LEU A 210 6.06 43.19 29.86
N LEU A 211 5.45 43.33 28.67
CA LEU A 211 4.47 42.37 28.17
C LEU A 211 5.08 40.99 27.94
N LEU A 212 6.28 40.93 27.33
CA LEU A 212 6.99 39.67 27.10
C LEU A 212 7.32 38.95 28.42
N ILE A 213 7.80 39.69 29.43
CA ILE A 213 8.11 39.13 30.75
C ILE A 213 6.85 38.56 31.40
N GLU A 214 5.73 39.30 31.39
CA GLU A 214 4.48 38.82 32.02
C GLU A 214 3.90 37.62 31.25
N LEU A 215 3.92 37.63 29.91
CA LEU A 215 3.51 36.49 29.08
C LEU A 215 4.29 35.21 29.45
N LEU A 216 5.62 35.30 29.47
CA LEU A 216 6.49 34.16 29.80
C LEU A 216 6.37 33.76 31.28
N ALA A 217 6.22 34.73 32.18
CA ALA A 217 6.11 34.49 33.61
C ALA A 217 4.87 33.68 33.96
N TYR A 218 3.74 33.95 33.32
CA TYR A 218 2.49 33.23 33.55
C TYR A 218 2.31 32.00 32.65
N GLN A 219 3.09 31.84 31.57
CA GLN A 219 2.92 30.74 30.60
C GLN A 219 2.95 29.34 31.23
N PHE A 220 3.79 29.09 32.24
CA PHE A 220 3.85 27.78 32.90
C PHE A 220 2.78 27.60 34.00
N ALA A 221 2.10 28.66 34.39
CA ALA A 221 1.03 28.64 35.41
C ALA A 221 -0.37 28.77 34.80
N ALA A 222 -0.47 28.92 33.48
CA ALA A 222 -1.73 29.09 32.76
C ALA A 222 -1.92 28.02 31.69
N VAL A 223 -3.17 27.86 31.25
CA VAL A 223 -3.59 26.85 30.26
C VAL A 223 -2.97 27.16 28.90
N VAL A 224 -2.48 26.13 28.22
CA VAL A 224 -1.99 26.25 26.84
C VAL A 224 -3.15 26.21 25.86
N ARG A 225 -3.34 27.31 25.12
CA ARG A 225 -4.48 27.53 24.22
C ARG A 225 -4.18 27.18 22.75
N TRP A 226 -3.72 25.95 22.51
CA TRP A 226 -3.17 25.57 21.19
C TRP A 226 -4.22 25.41 20.08
N ILE A 227 -5.47 25.07 20.40
CA ILE A 227 -6.57 25.03 19.42
C ILE A 227 -6.78 26.39 18.76
N GLU A 228 -6.86 27.45 19.57
CA GLU A 228 -7.13 28.80 19.10
C GLU A 228 -5.95 29.35 18.30
N THR A 229 -4.72 29.04 18.73
CA THR A 229 -3.51 29.36 17.95
C THR A 229 -3.54 28.69 16.57
N GLN A 230 -3.95 27.42 16.47
CA GLN A 230 -4.07 26.75 15.17
C GLN A 230 -5.14 27.40 14.29
N ASP A 231 -6.32 27.68 14.85
CA ASP A 231 -7.41 28.33 14.12
C ASP A 231 -6.99 29.72 13.61
N LEU A 232 -6.27 30.49 14.43
CA LEU A 232 -5.69 31.79 14.08
C LEU A 232 -4.67 31.67 12.94
N LEU A 233 -3.74 30.71 13.01
CA LEU A 233 -2.74 30.49 11.98
C LEU A 233 -3.38 30.08 10.64
N SER A 234 -4.43 29.26 10.68
CA SER A 234 -5.14 28.78 9.49
C SER A 234 -6.11 29.79 8.87
N SER A 235 -6.35 30.93 9.51
CA SER A 235 -7.32 31.95 9.09
C SER A 235 -6.61 33.27 8.72
N PRO A 236 -7.32 34.21 8.06
CA PRO A 236 -6.79 35.55 7.84
C PRO A 236 -6.45 36.23 9.18
N PRO A 237 -5.32 36.97 9.28
CA PRO A 237 -4.46 37.41 8.18
C PRO A 237 -3.30 36.46 7.84
N TYR A 238 -3.13 35.34 8.56
CA TYR A 238 -1.96 34.47 8.38
C TYR A 238 -2.11 33.54 7.20
N ASP A 239 -3.26 32.85 7.11
CA ASP A 239 -3.58 31.88 6.06
C ASP A 239 -2.37 31.05 5.61
N PHE A 240 -1.66 30.44 6.57
CA PHE A 240 -0.35 29.85 6.26
C PHE A 240 -0.40 28.85 5.10
N GLU A 241 0.56 28.94 4.19
CA GLU A 241 0.80 27.91 3.17
C GLU A 241 1.81 26.89 3.66
N ARG A 242 2.71 27.29 4.57
CA ARG A 242 3.77 26.44 5.08
C ARG A 242 3.89 26.52 6.60
N LEU A 243 3.65 25.41 7.28
CA LEU A 243 3.84 25.25 8.73
C LEU A 243 5.08 24.40 8.99
N ILE A 244 6.04 24.92 9.75
CA ILE A 244 7.27 24.20 10.08
C ILE A 244 7.38 24.04 11.60
N GLU A 245 7.35 22.80 12.06
CA GLU A 245 7.60 22.44 13.46
C GLU A 245 9.10 22.25 13.69
N PHE A 246 9.65 23.00 14.64
CA PHE A 246 10.99 22.79 15.18
C PHE A 246 10.91 21.86 16.38
N GLY A 247 11.15 20.58 16.13
CA GLY A 247 11.14 19.54 17.16
C GLY A 247 11.73 18.23 16.65
N PRO A 248 12.04 17.29 17.56
CA PRO A 248 12.60 15.98 17.21
C PRO A 248 11.57 15.04 16.54
N SER A 249 10.27 15.26 16.80
CA SER A 249 9.18 14.45 16.26
C SER A 249 8.05 15.34 15.74
N PRO A 250 7.24 14.87 14.76
CA PRO A 250 6.18 15.66 14.11
C PRO A 250 4.90 15.71 14.96
N THR A 251 5.01 16.10 16.23
CA THR A 251 3.89 16.05 17.17
C THR A 251 2.90 17.17 16.89
N LEU A 252 3.38 18.41 16.76
CA LEU A 252 2.55 19.58 16.47
C LEU A 252 2.05 19.57 15.03
N VAL A 253 2.85 19.10 14.07
CA VAL A 253 2.42 18.87 12.69
C VAL A 253 1.26 17.88 12.65
N GLY A 254 1.34 16.77 13.38
CA GLY A 254 0.24 15.80 13.44
C GLY A 254 -1.06 16.42 13.97
N MET A 255 -0.97 17.27 15.01
CA MET A 255 -2.12 18.02 15.53
C MET A 255 -2.68 18.99 14.49
N ALA A 256 -1.82 19.77 13.84
CA ALA A 256 -2.22 20.75 12.83
C ALA A 256 -2.87 20.09 11.61
N GLN A 257 -2.33 18.96 11.14
CA GLN A 257 -2.92 18.17 10.05
C GLN A 257 -4.33 17.68 10.41
N TYR A 258 -4.52 17.21 11.64
CA TYR A 258 -5.82 16.80 12.12
C TYR A 258 -6.81 17.98 12.13
N THR A 259 -6.43 19.11 12.73
CA THR A 259 -7.26 20.32 12.80
C THR A 259 -7.63 20.83 11.40
N HIS A 260 -6.66 20.86 10.48
CA HIS A 260 -6.90 21.23 9.09
C HIS A 260 -7.91 20.29 8.41
N ARG A 261 -7.74 18.97 8.52
CA ARG A 261 -8.69 18.00 7.96
C ARG A 261 -10.11 18.19 8.49
N LEU A 262 -10.24 18.54 9.76
CA LEU A 262 -11.53 18.71 10.43
C LEU A 262 -12.23 20.02 10.05
N LYS A 263 -11.50 21.15 10.08
CA LYS A 263 -12.08 22.49 9.99
C LYS A 263 -11.80 23.23 8.67
N HIS A 264 -10.61 23.07 8.10
CA HIS A 264 -10.10 23.97 7.05
C HIS A 264 -10.01 23.33 5.65
N ALA A 265 -9.91 22.00 5.55
CA ALA A 265 -9.65 21.30 4.29
C ALA A 265 -10.69 21.59 3.19
N LYS A 266 -11.99 21.65 3.54
CA LYS A 266 -13.05 22.00 2.58
C LYS A 266 -12.93 23.43 2.06
N ALA A 267 -12.62 24.36 2.95
CA ALA A 267 -12.49 25.77 2.61
C ALA A 267 -11.21 26.01 1.79
N ASP A 268 -10.12 25.31 2.10
CA ASP A 268 -8.87 25.38 1.35
C ASP A 268 -9.02 24.78 -0.05
N LEU A 269 -9.74 23.65 -0.19
CA LEU A 269 -10.08 23.08 -1.50
C LEU A 269 -10.89 24.06 -2.37
N ALA A 270 -11.90 24.73 -1.78
CA ALA A 270 -12.69 25.72 -2.50
C ALA A 270 -11.88 26.96 -2.92
N ARG A 271 -10.83 27.30 -2.17
CA ARG A 271 -9.92 28.42 -2.45
C ARG A 271 -8.69 28.03 -3.29
N GLY A 272 -8.51 26.74 -3.60
CA GLY A 272 -7.30 26.23 -4.25
C GLY A 272 -6.03 26.40 -3.40
N ALA A 273 -6.17 26.53 -2.08
CA ALA A 273 -5.04 26.73 -1.17
C ALA A 273 -4.35 25.40 -0.86
N CYS A 274 -3.04 25.32 -1.14
CA CYS A 274 -2.21 24.15 -0.84
C CYS A 274 -1.37 24.41 0.41
N ARG A 275 -1.64 23.68 1.49
CA ARG A 275 -0.87 23.78 2.74
C ARG A 275 0.14 22.65 2.86
N VAL A 276 1.37 23.00 3.21
CA VAL A 276 2.48 22.08 3.46
C VAL A 276 2.87 22.15 4.92
N MET A 277 2.82 21.03 5.63
CA MET A 277 3.17 20.95 7.06
C MET A 277 4.36 20.03 7.24
N LEU A 278 5.46 20.55 7.76
CA LEU A 278 6.77 19.89 7.84
C LEU A 278 7.30 19.87 9.27
N CYS A 279 8.03 18.82 9.61
CA CYS A 279 8.75 18.72 10.88
C CYS A 279 10.26 18.70 10.61
N HIS A 280 11.02 19.54 11.34
CA HIS A 280 12.47 19.58 11.23
C HIS A 280 13.13 18.20 11.44
N GLY A 281 12.66 17.40 12.40
CA GLY A 281 13.21 16.06 12.65
C GLY A 281 12.99 15.04 11.53
N LYS A 282 12.11 15.30 10.56
CA LYS A 282 11.77 14.35 9.47
C LYS A 282 11.95 14.90 8.06
N ASN A 283 11.85 16.21 7.87
CA ASN A 283 11.75 16.86 6.56
C ASN A 283 12.89 17.87 6.32
N GLN A 284 14.11 17.54 6.72
CA GLN A 284 15.27 18.45 6.61
C GLN A 284 15.54 18.88 5.18
N GLU A 285 15.60 17.96 4.23
CA GLU A 285 15.85 18.26 2.82
C GLU A 285 14.86 19.29 2.27
N ALA A 286 13.57 19.07 2.48
CA ALA A 286 12.52 19.99 2.06
C ALA A 286 12.59 21.35 2.78
N ILE A 287 13.00 21.39 4.05
CA ILE A 287 13.14 22.63 4.83
C ILE A 287 14.35 23.45 4.38
N HIS A 288 15.47 22.78 4.10
CA HIS A 288 16.72 23.40 3.65
C HIS A 288 16.75 23.68 2.14
N TYR A 289 15.70 23.28 1.41
CA TYR A 289 15.66 23.30 -0.06
C TYR A 289 16.85 22.55 -0.68
N ALA A 290 17.36 21.55 0.03
CA ALA A 290 18.44 20.69 -0.42
C ALA A 290 17.82 19.53 -1.20
N TYR A 291 17.20 19.87 -2.33
CA TYR A 291 16.87 18.87 -3.33
C TYR A 291 18.19 18.44 -3.95
N ALA A 292 18.54 17.15 -3.89
CA ALA A 292 19.70 16.64 -4.61
C ALA A 292 19.63 17.14 -6.06
N ASP A 293 20.75 17.63 -6.59
CA ASP A 293 20.87 18.14 -7.96
C ASP A 293 20.46 17.04 -8.94
N MET A 294 19.17 16.95 -9.21
CA MET A 294 18.66 16.33 -10.41
C MET A 294 18.95 17.34 -11.50
N GLU A 295 19.76 16.92 -12.47
CA GLU A 295 20.17 17.71 -13.64
C GLU A 295 19.04 18.63 -14.10
N GLU A 296 19.35 19.93 -14.24
CA GLU A 296 18.42 20.96 -14.69
C GLU A 296 17.83 20.58 -16.06
N ASP A 297 16.55 20.19 -16.06
CA ASP A 297 15.63 20.42 -17.16
C ASP A 297 14.28 20.82 -16.55
N ALA A 298 13.85 22.06 -16.80
CA ALA A 298 12.54 22.55 -16.37
C ALA A 298 11.44 22.20 -17.42
N PRO A 299 10.13 22.09 -17.08
CA PRO A 299 9.49 22.10 -15.76
C PRO A 299 8.58 20.89 -15.43
N ALA A 300 8.55 20.57 -14.12
CA ALA A 300 7.48 20.06 -13.24
C ALA A 300 6.68 18.78 -13.60
N GLU A 301 6.89 17.69 -12.82
CA GLU A 301 5.94 17.22 -11.80
C GLU A 301 6.51 16.06 -10.95
N SER A 302 6.08 16.05 -9.69
CA SER A 302 6.60 15.34 -8.52
C SER A 302 6.34 13.84 -8.46
N SER A 303 7.30 13.05 -7.96
CA SER A 303 7.03 11.75 -7.32
C SER A 303 8.19 11.26 -6.42
N SER A 304 7.92 11.32 -5.12
CA SER A 304 8.32 10.48 -3.98
C SER A 304 9.51 9.48 -4.02
N ALA A 305 10.02 9.29 -2.79
CA ALA A 305 10.36 8.03 -2.12
C ALA A 305 11.86 7.63 -2.02
N PRO A 306 12.23 6.89 -0.96
CA PRO A 306 13.44 7.15 -0.18
C PRO A 306 14.40 5.95 -0.11
N GLU A 307 15.73 6.16 -0.10
CA GLU A 307 16.66 5.14 0.43
C GLU A 307 17.83 5.74 1.21
N THR A 308 17.71 5.57 2.53
CA THR A 308 18.70 5.04 3.48
C THR A 308 20.13 4.81 2.96
N THR A 309 21.10 5.57 3.49
CA THR A 309 22.46 5.04 3.71
C THR A 309 23.10 5.67 4.95
N ALA A 310 23.54 4.80 5.85
CA ALA A 310 24.55 5.07 6.89
C ALA A 310 25.82 4.28 6.52
N PRO A 311 27.00 4.68 7.01
CA PRO A 311 28.21 4.83 6.19
C PRO A 311 29.21 3.67 6.29
N ALA A 312 30.13 3.60 5.32
CA ALA A 312 31.33 2.75 5.34
C ALA A 312 32.57 3.55 5.81
N PRO A 313 33.53 2.94 6.53
CA PRO A 313 34.84 3.53 6.78
C PRO A 313 35.87 3.15 5.70
N ALA A 314 36.86 4.04 5.56
CA ALA A 314 37.99 3.97 4.63
C ALA A 314 39.10 2.99 5.06
N ALA A 315 39.91 2.49 4.10
CA ALA A 315 41.33 2.88 3.94
C ALA A 315 42.18 1.90 3.06
N VAL A 316 42.99 2.52 2.18
CA VAL A 316 44.41 2.27 1.77
C VAL A 316 44.92 1.10 0.87
N VAL A 317 45.44 1.51 -0.30
CA VAL A 317 46.80 1.33 -0.93
C VAL A 317 47.26 -0.01 -1.59
N ALA A 318 47.33 0.05 -2.94
CA ALA A 318 48.36 -0.32 -3.95
C ALA A 318 49.30 -1.57 -3.89
N ALA A 319 49.21 -2.37 -4.98
CA ALA A 319 50.26 -2.90 -5.92
C ALA A 319 51.35 -3.92 -5.44
N PRO A 320 52.06 -4.68 -6.33
CA PRO A 320 51.92 -5.01 -7.77
C PRO A 320 52.01 -6.54 -8.10
N ALA A 321 52.00 -6.86 -9.40
CA ALA A 321 51.98 -8.18 -10.04
C ALA A 321 53.33 -8.95 -10.10
N ALA A 322 53.29 -10.30 -10.18
CA ALA A 322 54.18 -11.12 -11.04
C ALA A 322 53.80 -12.63 -11.13
N ALA A 323 53.92 -13.14 -12.37
CA ALA A 323 54.30 -14.49 -12.85
C ALA A 323 53.37 -15.73 -12.70
N ALA A 324 53.02 -16.29 -13.87
CA ALA A 324 52.44 -17.62 -14.10
C ALA A 324 53.46 -18.75 -13.79
N PRO A 325 53.01 -19.99 -13.51
CA PRO A 325 52.94 -20.97 -14.60
C PRO A 325 51.86 -22.06 -14.53
N SER A 326 51.66 -22.68 -15.71
CA SER A 326 51.19 -24.04 -16.03
C SER A 326 49.73 -24.45 -15.76
N VAL A 327 49.06 -24.71 -16.89
CA VAL A 327 47.71 -25.25 -17.07
C VAL A 327 47.74 -26.79 -17.00
N PRO A 328 46.81 -27.43 -16.28
CA PRO A 328 46.28 -28.73 -16.67
C PRO A 328 45.09 -28.53 -17.61
N GLN A 329 45.20 -29.09 -18.80
CA GLN A 329 44.17 -29.14 -19.83
C GLN A 329 42.97 -29.93 -19.28
N VAL A 330 41.83 -29.27 -19.05
CA VAL A 330 40.56 -29.91 -18.68
C VAL A 330 39.67 -29.97 -19.92
N ALA A 331 39.14 -31.17 -20.18
CA ALA A 331 38.19 -31.46 -21.24
C ALA A 331 37.01 -30.49 -21.24
N ALA A 332 36.48 -30.16 -22.43
CA ALA A 332 35.32 -29.29 -22.62
C ALA A 332 34.18 -29.71 -21.68
N ALA A 333 33.92 -28.88 -20.66
CA ALA A 333 32.82 -29.10 -19.74
C ALA A 333 31.52 -28.77 -20.49
N SER A 334 30.67 -29.78 -20.69
CA SER A 334 29.28 -29.55 -21.09
C SER A 334 28.62 -28.68 -20.01
N VAL A 335 28.10 -27.53 -20.41
CA VAL A 335 27.47 -26.58 -19.48
C VAL A 335 26.12 -27.16 -19.04
N ALA A 336 25.90 -27.24 -17.73
CA ALA A 336 24.66 -27.79 -17.17
C ALA A 336 23.44 -27.01 -17.69
N ASP A 337 22.52 -27.69 -18.36
CA ASP A 337 21.33 -27.08 -18.95
C ASP A 337 20.40 -26.52 -17.87
N GLU A 338 19.80 -25.36 -18.14
CA GLU A 338 18.92 -24.66 -17.21
C GLU A 338 17.68 -24.16 -17.95
N LYS A 339 16.51 -24.33 -17.33
CA LYS A 339 15.24 -23.89 -17.91
C LYS A 339 15.14 -22.37 -17.88
N LEU A 340 14.57 -21.80 -18.95
CA LEU A 340 14.34 -20.36 -19.10
C LEU A 340 13.60 -19.77 -17.89
N LYS A 341 14.13 -18.69 -17.32
CA LYS A 341 13.50 -17.97 -16.21
C LYS A 341 12.44 -17.01 -16.74
N ALA A 342 11.26 -16.99 -16.09
CA ALA A 342 10.17 -16.10 -16.47
C ALA A 342 10.57 -14.61 -16.43
N THR A 343 11.50 -14.24 -15.55
CA THR A 343 12.03 -12.88 -15.43
C THR A 343 12.84 -12.45 -16.66
N GLU A 344 13.53 -13.38 -17.33
CA GLU A 344 14.29 -13.11 -18.56
C GLU A 344 13.33 -12.91 -19.73
N THR A 345 12.33 -13.80 -19.85
CA THR A 345 11.26 -13.69 -20.86
C THR A 345 10.56 -12.34 -20.81
N ILE A 346 10.13 -11.91 -19.61
CA ILE A 346 9.42 -10.64 -19.43
C ILE A 346 10.34 -9.46 -19.76
N ARG A 347 11.61 -9.53 -19.37
CA ARG A 347 12.59 -8.47 -19.63
C ARG A 347 12.83 -8.27 -21.13
N ALA A 348 13.03 -9.33 -21.91
CA ALA A 348 13.24 -9.21 -23.35
C ALA A 348 12.02 -8.64 -24.07
N ILE A 349 10.81 -9.02 -23.64
CA ILE A 349 9.56 -8.47 -24.18
C ILE A 349 9.48 -6.96 -23.86
N LEU A 350 9.76 -6.55 -22.62
CA LEU A 350 9.71 -5.14 -22.23
C LEU A 350 10.79 -4.29 -22.94
N VAL A 351 12.01 -4.83 -23.13
CA VAL A 351 13.08 -4.16 -23.90
C VAL A 351 12.63 -3.88 -25.31
N ARG A 352 11.99 -4.86 -25.96
CA ARG A 352 11.47 -4.70 -27.31
C ARG A 352 10.37 -3.66 -27.38
N THR A 353 9.37 -3.73 -26.50
CA THR A 353 8.20 -2.86 -26.56
C THR A 353 8.49 -1.42 -26.13
N LEU A 354 9.49 -1.20 -25.29
CA LEU A 354 9.89 0.13 -24.84
C LEU A 354 11.03 0.73 -25.68
N GLU A 355 11.65 -0.04 -26.58
CA GLU A 355 12.85 0.32 -27.35
C GLU A 355 13.99 0.88 -26.49
N LYS A 356 14.10 0.39 -25.24
CA LYS A 356 15.10 0.83 -24.27
C LYS A 356 16.12 -0.27 -24.00
N PRO A 357 17.41 0.07 -23.77
CA PRO A 357 18.42 -0.93 -23.47
C PRO A 357 18.07 -1.70 -22.19
N VAL A 358 18.55 -2.94 -22.11
CA VAL A 358 18.33 -3.86 -20.98
C VAL A 358 18.65 -3.23 -19.61
N SER A 359 19.59 -2.28 -19.55
CA SER A 359 20.00 -1.56 -18.34
C SER A 359 18.97 -0.56 -17.82
N GLU A 360 18.06 -0.06 -18.67
CA GLU A 360 17.07 0.98 -18.32
C GLU A 360 15.74 0.40 -17.84
N ILE A 361 15.61 -0.93 -17.76
CA ILE A 361 14.39 -1.62 -17.33
C ILE A 361 14.55 -2.15 -15.91
N PRO A 362 14.07 -1.41 -14.89
CA PRO A 362 14.16 -1.83 -13.50
C PRO A 362 13.11 -2.90 -13.16
N PHE A 363 13.50 -3.89 -12.36
CA PHE A 363 12.58 -4.92 -11.84
C PHE A 363 11.63 -4.44 -10.75
N SER A 364 11.88 -3.26 -10.18
CA SER A 364 11.12 -2.71 -9.06
C SER A 364 9.91 -1.88 -9.49
N LYS A 365 9.78 -1.53 -10.78
CA LYS A 365 8.68 -0.71 -11.28
C LYS A 365 7.62 -1.57 -11.99
N ALA A 366 6.35 -1.22 -11.81
CA ALA A 366 5.28 -1.91 -12.52
C ALA A 366 5.27 -1.53 -14.01
N ILE A 367 4.83 -2.45 -14.88
CA ILE A 367 4.72 -2.22 -16.33
C ILE A 367 3.87 -0.96 -16.63
N LYS A 368 2.84 -0.70 -15.83
CA LYS A 368 1.99 0.50 -15.94
C LYS A 368 2.78 1.79 -15.80
N ASP A 369 3.73 1.82 -14.86
CA ASP A 369 4.57 2.99 -14.58
C ASP A 369 5.63 3.16 -15.69
N MET A 370 6.07 2.05 -16.27
CA MET A 370 7.03 2.05 -17.38
C MET A 370 6.43 2.54 -18.71
N VAL A 371 5.15 2.25 -18.93
CA VAL A 371 4.42 2.61 -20.17
C VAL A 371 3.77 4.01 -20.06
N GLY A 372 3.91 4.69 -18.91
CA GLY A 372 3.45 6.06 -18.70
C GLY A 372 1.94 6.25 -18.92
N GLY A 373 1.14 5.22 -18.64
CA GLY A 373 -0.32 5.25 -18.84
C GLY A 373 -0.81 5.08 -20.28
N LYS A 374 0.05 4.78 -21.25
CA LYS A 374 -0.36 4.47 -22.64
C LYS A 374 -0.99 3.06 -22.72
N SER A 375 -2.30 2.97 -22.51
CA SER A 375 -3.06 1.70 -22.47
C SER A 375 -2.93 0.84 -23.74
N THR A 376 -2.61 1.44 -24.89
CA THR A 376 -2.43 0.74 -26.17
C THR A 376 -1.18 -0.14 -26.17
N LEU A 377 -0.04 0.41 -25.72
CA LEU A 377 1.24 -0.31 -25.55
C LEU A 377 1.11 -1.44 -24.52
N GLN A 378 0.25 -1.28 -23.51
CA GLN A 378 -0.02 -2.33 -22.52
C GLN A 378 -0.73 -3.55 -23.12
N HIS A 379 -1.60 -3.37 -24.12
CA HIS A 379 -2.32 -4.46 -24.77
C HIS A 379 -1.53 -5.10 -25.93
N GLU A 380 -0.66 -4.33 -26.58
CA GLU A 380 0.26 -4.78 -27.65
C GLU A 380 1.32 -5.77 -27.10
N LEU A 381 1.77 -5.55 -25.86
CA LEU A 381 2.71 -6.41 -25.11
C LEU A 381 2.26 -7.89 -24.99
N ILE A 382 0.96 -8.16 -25.09
CA ILE A 382 0.39 -9.52 -25.01
C ILE A 382 0.34 -10.19 -26.40
N GLY A 383 0.20 -9.40 -27.47
CA GLY A 383 0.11 -9.88 -28.85
C GLY A 383 1.47 -10.22 -29.49
N ASP A 384 2.52 -9.51 -29.10
CA ASP A 384 3.87 -9.63 -29.70
C ASP A 384 4.59 -10.95 -29.36
N LEU A 385 4.07 -11.74 -28.42
CA LEU A 385 4.64 -13.04 -28.01
C LEU A 385 4.67 -14.11 -29.11
N GLN A 386 3.97 -13.94 -30.24
CA GLN A 386 3.86 -14.96 -31.29
C GLN A 386 4.61 -14.66 -32.60
N LEU A 387 5.03 -13.41 -32.85
CA LEU A 387 5.43 -12.99 -34.21
C LEU A 387 6.95 -12.96 -34.46
N VAL A 388 7.77 -13.09 -33.41
CA VAL A 388 9.14 -12.51 -33.44
C VAL A 388 10.19 -13.36 -34.16
N ILE A 389 10.03 -14.68 -34.31
CA ILE A 389 11.14 -15.54 -34.81
C ILE A 389 11.11 -15.76 -36.34
N GLY A 390 9.99 -15.50 -37.01
CA GLY A 390 9.84 -15.79 -38.45
C GLY A 390 10.41 -14.73 -39.42
N ALA A 391 10.58 -13.48 -38.98
CA ALA A 391 10.73 -12.34 -39.89
C ALA A 391 12.19 -11.97 -40.24
N ASN A 392 13.15 -12.22 -39.34
CA ASN A 392 14.44 -11.53 -39.38
C ASN A 392 15.65 -12.37 -39.87
N LEU A 393 15.47 -13.67 -40.13
CA LEU A 393 16.53 -14.58 -40.57
C LEU A 393 16.41 -14.98 -42.05
N SER A 394 17.51 -15.44 -42.66
CA SER A 394 17.52 -15.87 -44.08
C SER A 394 16.79 -17.22 -44.25
N GLY A 395 16.20 -17.49 -45.42
CA GLY A 395 15.42 -18.73 -45.64
C GLY A 395 16.22 -20.04 -45.58
N ARG A 396 17.55 -19.97 -45.48
CA ARG A 396 18.45 -21.12 -45.26
C ARG A 396 18.94 -21.24 -43.81
N PHE A 397 18.78 -20.20 -43.00
CA PHE A 397 19.20 -20.15 -41.60
C PHE A 397 17.96 -20.20 -40.70
N ASN A 398 17.48 -21.41 -40.44
CA ASN A 398 16.29 -21.64 -39.63
C ASN A 398 16.66 -21.89 -38.16
N ILE A 399 15.65 -21.92 -37.27
CA ILE A 399 15.84 -22.17 -35.83
C ILE A 399 16.65 -23.44 -35.57
N SER A 400 16.51 -24.48 -36.40
CA SER A 400 17.26 -25.72 -36.25
C SER A 400 18.75 -25.54 -36.54
N SER A 401 19.13 -24.75 -37.56
CA SER A 401 20.53 -24.42 -37.83
C SER A 401 21.17 -23.63 -36.68
N VAL A 402 20.44 -22.68 -36.09
CA VAL A 402 20.89 -21.90 -34.93
C VAL A 402 21.10 -22.79 -33.70
N LYS A 403 20.13 -23.67 -33.43
CA LYS A 403 20.21 -24.63 -32.32
C LYS A 403 21.38 -25.60 -32.49
N ASN A 404 21.65 -26.04 -33.71
CA ASN A 404 22.78 -26.91 -34.00
C ASN A 404 24.11 -26.18 -33.81
N HIS A 405 24.25 -24.95 -34.33
CA HIS A 405 25.49 -24.17 -34.13
C HIS A 405 25.78 -23.91 -32.64
N LEU A 406 24.78 -23.50 -31.85
CA LEU A 406 24.93 -23.27 -30.40
C LEU A 406 25.21 -24.57 -29.61
N SER A 407 24.65 -25.70 -30.04
CA SER A 407 24.90 -27.00 -29.43
C SER A 407 26.26 -27.58 -29.80
N GLU A 408 26.68 -27.48 -31.07
CA GLU A 408 27.89 -28.12 -31.59
C GLU A 408 29.15 -27.28 -31.35
N ALA A 409 29.09 -25.96 -31.55
CA ALA A 409 30.25 -25.07 -31.38
C ALA A 409 30.48 -24.67 -29.90
N TRP A 410 29.40 -24.60 -29.11
CA TRP A 410 29.42 -24.05 -27.75
C TRP A 410 28.86 -24.99 -26.67
N GLY A 411 28.37 -26.19 -27.03
CA GLY A 411 27.96 -27.21 -26.07
C GLY A 411 26.71 -26.87 -25.24
N LEU A 412 25.83 -26.00 -25.74
CA LEU A 412 24.66 -25.51 -25.00
C LEU A 412 23.48 -26.49 -25.08
N GLY A 413 22.86 -26.76 -23.93
CA GLY A 413 21.60 -27.52 -23.83
C GLY A 413 20.37 -26.75 -24.33
N ALA A 414 19.24 -27.44 -24.47
CA ALA A 414 18.03 -26.88 -25.07
C ALA A 414 17.45 -25.68 -24.30
N GLY A 415 17.48 -25.72 -22.96
CA GLY A 415 16.99 -24.63 -22.12
C GLY A 415 17.84 -23.37 -22.20
N ARG A 416 19.17 -23.51 -22.18
CA ARG A 416 20.09 -22.37 -22.38
C ARG A 416 20.07 -21.82 -23.79
N THR A 417 19.83 -22.67 -24.79
CA THR A 417 19.67 -22.24 -26.18
C THR A 417 18.44 -21.35 -26.34
N ASP A 418 17.32 -21.68 -25.68
CA ASP A 418 16.13 -20.84 -25.68
C ASP A 418 16.38 -19.49 -24.97
N GLY A 419 17.24 -19.46 -23.94
CA GLY A 419 17.69 -18.22 -23.28
C GLY A 419 18.54 -17.31 -24.18
N VAL A 420 19.46 -17.89 -24.95
CA VAL A 420 20.26 -17.16 -25.95
C VAL A 420 19.37 -16.60 -27.06
N LEU A 421 18.43 -17.41 -27.57
CA LEU A 421 17.43 -16.98 -28.54
C LEU A 421 16.51 -15.87 -28.02
N LEU A 422 16.39 -15.70 -26.71
CA LEU A 422 15.60 -14.63 -26.13
C LEU A 422 16.36 -13.29 -26.12
N ILE A 423 17.68 -13.32 -26.00
CA ILE A 423 18.54 -12.12 -26.07
C ILE A 423 18.70 -11.65 -27.51
N THR A 424 18.63 -12.54 -28.51
CA THR A 424 18.63 -12.11 -29.93
C THR A 424 17.49 -11.13 -30.24
N LEU A 425 16.37 -11.21 -29.51
CA LEU A 425 15.24 -10.28 -29.63
C LEU A 425 15.58 -8.86 -29.17
N THR A 426 16.57 -8.74 -28.29
CA THR A 426 17.06 -7.46 -27.75
C THR A 426 18.20 -6.86 -28.57
N GLN A 427 18.87 -7.68 -29.40
CA GLN A 427 20.05 -7.32 -30.18
C GLN A 427 19.86 -7.69 -31.65
N GLU A 428 18.73 -7.30 -32.24
CA GLU A 428 18.39 -7.58 -33.63
C GLU A 428 19.40 -6.91 -34.59
N PRO A 429 19.88 -7.60 -35.64
CA PRO A 429 20.76 -6.98 -36.61
C PRO A 429 19.98 -5.89 -37.37
N PRO A 430 20.56 -4.69 -37.58
CA PRO A 430 19.86 -3.56 -38.20
C PRO A 430 19.47 -3.81 -39.67
N LYS A 431 20.04 -4.84 -40.29
CA LYS A 431 19.72 -5.31 -41.64
C LYS A 431 19.77 -6.84 -41.67
N ARG A 432 19.01 -7.44 -42.60
CA ARG A 432 18.98 -8.89 -42.80
C ARG A 432 20.38 -9.43 -43.15
N LEU A 433 20.84 -10.42 -42.38
CA LEU A 433 22.13 -11.09 -42.60
C LEU A 433 22.02 -12.05 -43.79
N ALA A 434 22.90 -11.87 -44.78
CA ALA A 434 22.83 -12.61 -46.05
C ALA A 434 23.79 -13.80 -46.12
N ALA A 435 24.93 -13.71 -45.43
CA ALA A 435 25.96 -14.75 -45.37
C ALA A 435 25.89 -15.54 -44.06
N GLU A 436 26.21 -16.83 -44.13
CA GLU A 436 26.16 -17.75 -42.99
C GLU A 436 27.18 -17.39 -41.90
N GLY A 437 28.42 -17.07 -42.28
CA GLY A 437 29.45 -16.65 -41.31
C GLY A 437 29.16 -15.31 -40.62
N GLU A 438 28.38 -14.42 -41.23
CA GLU A 438 27.93 -13.17 -40.57
C GLU A 438 26.85 -13.46 -39.51
N ALA A 439 26.00 -14.45 -39.75
CA ALA A 439 24.98 -14.88 -38.79
C ALA A 439 25.59 -15.59 -37.58
N GLU A 440 26.63 -16.41 -37.79
CA GLU A 440 27.37 -17.08 -36.72
C GLU A 440 28.12 -16.07 -35.84
N ALA A 441 28.86 -15.12 -36.44
CA ALA A 441 29.57 -14.09 -35.69
C ALA A 441 28.63 -13.17 -34.88
N TRP A 442 27.44 -12.87 -35.42
CA TRP A 442 26.41 -12.13 -34.67
C TRP A 442 25.85 -12.97 -33.51
N LEU A 443 25.55 -14.26 -33.71
CA LEU A 443 25.10 -15.14 -32.63
C LEU A 443 26.14 -15.31 -31.52
N ASP A 444 27.42 -15.37 -31.86
CA ASP A 444 28.52 -15.41 -30.89
C ASP A 444 28.55 -14.14 -30.02
N SER A 445 28.28 -12.97 -30.60
CA SER A 445 28.18 -11.71 -29.86
C SER A 445 26.97 -11.67 -28.90
N VAL A 446 25.85 -12.25 -29.31
CA VAL A 446 24.66 -12.40 -28.46
C VAL A 446 24.94 -13.39 -27.32
N LEU A 447 25.65 -14.47 -27.62
CA LEU A 447 26.05 -15.47 -26.64
C LEU A 447 27.01 -14.89 -25.58
N ALA A 448 27.91 -13.99 -25.97
CA ALA A 448 28.76 -13.28 -25.02
C ALA A 448 27.93 -12.42 -24.04
N THR A 449 26.89 -11.76 -24.54
CA THR A 449 25.95 -11.01 -23.69
C THR A 449 25.18 -11.94 -22.74
N TYR A 450 24.66 -13.06 -23.26
CA TYR A 450 23.98 -14.07 -22.44
C TYR A 450 24.87 -14.61 -21.33
N SER A 451 26.13 -14.88 -21.65
CA SER A 451 27.13 -15.41 -20.72
C SER A 451 27.45 -14.41 -19.62
N SER A 452 27.60 -13.12 -19.96
CA SER A 452 27.81 -12.05 -18.99
C SER A 452 26.62 -11.90 -18.02
N LEU A 453 25.39 -11.94 -18.54
CA LEU A 453 24.18 -11.81 -17.71
C LEU A 453 23.96 -13.00 -16.77
N ASN A 454 24.36 -14.20 -17.18
CA ASN A 454 24.18 -15.43 -16.42
C ASN A 454 25.45 -15.92 -15.69
N GLY A 455 26.54 -15.14 -15.73
CA GLY A 455 27.80 -15.48 -15.08
C GLY A 455 28.47 -16.75 -15.61
N LEU A 456 28.28 -17.07 -16.90
CA LEU A 456 28.86 -18.25 -17.55
C LEU A 456 30.21 -17.91 -18.19
N ASN A 457 31.16 -18.85 -18.12
CA ASN A 457 32.44 -18.75 -18.81
C ASN A 457 32.50 -19.81 -19.93
N LEU A 458 32.27 -19.38 -21.17
CA LEU A 458 32.21 -20.27 -22.34
C LEU A 458 33.49 -20.19 -23.17
N GLN A 459 34.00 -21.33 -23.63
CA GLN A 459 35.16 -21.46 -24.52
C GLN A 459 34.77 -22.27 -25.76
N GLN A 460 35.12 -21.78 -26.95
CA GLN A 460 34.81 -22.45 -28.21
C GLN A 460 35.66 -23.74 -28.35
N GLY A 461 35.02 -24.86 -28.68
CA GLY A 461 35.71 -26.15 -28.84
C GLY A 461 36.58 -26.18 -30.10
N GLY A 462 37.90 -26.30 -29.96
CA GLY A 462 38.84 -26.39 -31.09
C GLY A 462 38.93 -27.81 -31.69
N ALA A 463 38.87 -27.92 -33.02
CA ALA A 463 39.16 -29.16 -33.74
C ALA A 463 40.65 -29.56 -33.64
N ALA A 464 40.93 -30.82 -33.31
CA ALA A 464 42.29 -31.36 -33.20
C ALA A 464 42.96 -31.57 -34.58
N PRO A 465 44.27 -31.31 -34.76
CA PRO A 465 44.95 -31.55 -36.04
C PRO A 465 45.13 -33.06 -36.31
N GLY A 466 44.67 -33.51 -37.48
CA GLY A 466 44.75 -34.91 -37.90
C GLY A 466 46.16 -35.36 -38.32
N GLY A 467 46.59 -36.52 -37.80
CA GLY A 467 47.73 -37.28 -38.29
C GLY A 467 47.32 -38.18 -39.47
N ALA A 468 48.08 -38.10 -40.56
CA ALA A 468 47.79 -38.67 -41.87
C ALA A 468 47.89 -40.20 -41.97
N GLY A 469 47.02 -40.80 -42.81
CA GLY A 469 47.30 -42.08 -43.47
C GLY A 469 46.10 -42.99 -43.74
N GLY A 470 45.44 -42.83 -44.91
CA GLY A 470 44.55 -43.85 -45.50
C GLY A 470 43.19 -43.29 -45.95
N ALA A 471 42.94 -43.30 -47.27
CA ALA A 471 41.68 -42.85 -47.85
C ALA A 471 40.51 -43.78 -47.43
N VAL A 472 39.66 -43.29 -46.54
CA VAL A 472 38.37 -43.88 -46.19
C VAL A 472 37.35 -42.73 -46.20
N ILE A 473 36.25 -42.88 -46.94
CA ILE A 473 35.18 -41.87 -47.03
C ILE A 473 34.72 -41.50 -45.61
N SER A 474 34.63 -40.20 -45.32
CA SER A 474 34.30 -39.70 -43.99
C SER A 474 32.84 -40.04 -43.62
N SER A 475 32.57 -40.33 -42.35
CA SER A 475 31.22 -40.66 -41.86
C SER A 475 30.19 -39.55 -42.17
N GLU A 476 30.65 -38.29 -42.24
CA GLU A 476 29.84 -37.13 -42.55
C GLU A 476 29.42 -37.07 -44.02
N GLU A 477 30.29 -37.47 -44.95
CA GLU A 477 29.95 -37.59 -46.38
C GLU A 477 28.98 -38.76 -46.63
N LEU A 478 29.11 -39.85 -45.86
CA LEU A 478 28.20 -40.99 -45.91
C LEU A 478 26.79 -40.62 -45.43
N GLU A 479 26.66 -39.79 -44.39
CA GLU A 479 25.36 -39.29 -43.93
C GLU A 479 24.73 -38.30 -44.90
N LYS A 480 25.52 -37.40 -45.51
CA LYS A 480 25.05 -36.50 -46.58
C LYS A 480 24.51 -37.29 -47.78
N LEU A 481 25.16 -38.39 -48.15
CA LEU A 481 24.69 -39.32 -49.19
C LEU A 481 23.36 -40.01 -48.80
N ARG A 482 23.24 -40.55 -47.59
CA ARG A 482 21.98 -41.16 -47.10
C ARG A 482 20.83 -40.14 -47.05
N ALA A 483 21.10 -38.91 -46.62
CA ALA A 483 20.10 -37.85 -46.60
C ALA A 483 19.63 -37.49 -48.02
N HIS A 484 20.55 -37.47 -49.00
CA HIS A 484 20.21 -37.27 -50.40
C HIS A 484 19.33 -38.41 -50.96
N GLU A 485 19.64 -39.67 -50.63
CA GLU A 485 18.82 -40.84 -51.00
C GLU A 485 17.42 -40.78 -50.38
N GLN A 486 17.31 -40.46 -49.08
CA GLN A 486 16.01 -40.31 -48.41
C GLN A 486 15.18 -39.15 -48.99
N ALA A 487 15.83 -38.04 -49.36
CA ALA A 487 15.15 -36.92 -50.02
C ALA A 487 14.66 -37.30 -51.43
N HIS A 488 15.35 -38.21 -52.12
CA HIS A 488 14.87 -38.77 -53.39
C HIS A 488 13.67 -39.70 -53.17
N ALA A 489 13.73 -40.60 -52.18
CA ALA A 489 12.63 -41.49 -51.82
C ALA A 489 11.35 -40.72 -51.43
N ARG A 490 11.47 -39.64 -50.62
CA ARG A 490 10.34 -38.77 -50.26
C ARG A 490 9.71 -38.08 -51.47
N ARG A 491 10.50 -37.72 -52.48
CA ARG A 491 10.00 -37.15 -53.74
C ARG A 491 9.22 -38.19 -54.55
N GLN A 492 9.71 -39.43 -54.60
CA GLN A 492 9.00 -40.53 -55.27
C GLN A 492 7.66 -40.83 -54.59
N ILE A 493 7.64 -40.92 -53.26
CA ILE A 493 6.41 -41.14 -52.47
C ILE A 493 5.38 -40.04 -52.77
N LYS A 494 5.81 -38.76 -52.77
CA LYS A 494 4.91 -37.63 -53.05
C LYS A 494 4.30 -37.65 -54.46
N ILE A 495 5.02 -38.21 -55.44
CA ILE A 495 4.51 -38.39 -56.81
C ILE A 495 3.50 -39.54 -56.85
N LEU A 496 3.79 -40.65 -56.16
CA LEU A 496 2.87 -41.79 -56.04
C LEU A 496 1.56 -41.42 -55.32
N GLU A 497 1.63 -40.61 -54.26
CA GLU A 497 0.47 -40.06 -53.56
C GLU A 497 -0.42 -39.23 -54.50
N ARG A 498 0.20 -38.39 -55.33
CA ARG A 498 -0.53 -37.59 -56.32
C ARG A 498 -1.17 -38.46 -57.41
N TYR A 499 -0.53 -39.57 -57.77
CA TYR A 499 -1.07 -40.52 -58.75
C TYR A 499 -2.24 -41.34 -58.18
N LEU A 500 -2.14 -41.80 -56.92
CA LEU A 500 -3.16 -42.57 -56.22
C LEU A 500 -4.33 -41.70 -55.70
N ASN A 501 -4.16 -40.37 -55.74
CA ASN A 501 -5.12 -39.39 -55.23
C ASN A 501 -5.49 -39.60 -53.75
N GLU A 502 -4.54 -40.12 -52.96
CA GLU A 502 -4.66 -40.32 -51.51
C GLU A 502 -3.77 -39.32 -50.77
N ASP A 503 -4.31 -38.69 -49.72
CA ASP A 503 -3.58 -37.77 -48.84
C ASP A 503 -3.47 -38.37 -47.43
N HIS A 504 -2.27 -38.83 -47.06
CA HIS A 504 -1.98 -39.44 -45.77
C HIS A 504 -2.15 -38.48 -44.58
N ARG A 505 -2.29 -37.17 -44.81
CA ARG A 505 -2.44 -36.16 -43.75
C ARG A 505 -3.91 -35.91 -43.38
N THR A 506 -4.85 -36.51 -44.11
CA THR A 506 -6.30 -36.34 -43.88
C THR A 506 -6.74 -36.79 -42.49
N SER A 507 -6.27 -37.96 -42.05
CA SER A 507 -6.54 -38.49 -40.70
C SER A 507 -5.93 -37.63 -39.59
N GLY A 508 -4.75 -37.06 -39.81
CA GLY A 508 -4.14 -36.09 -38.88
C GLY A 508 -4.97 -34.80 -38.75
N ARG A 509 -5.42 -34.23 -39.87
CA ARG A 509 -6.26 -33.01 -39.87
C ARG A 509 -7.62 -33.25 -39.20
N ALA A 510 -8.24 -34.42 -39.41
CA ALA A 510 -9.50 -34.76 -38.78
C ALA A 510 -9.37 -34.91 -37.25
N ALA A 511 -8.25 -35.46 -36.77
CA ALA A 511 -7.96 -35.57 -35.35
C ALA A 511 -7.77 -34.19 -34.69
N ASP A 512 -7.08 -33.28 -35.38
CA ASP A 512 -6.86 -31.90 -34.89
C ASP A 512 -8.17 -31.11 -34.82
N ASP A 513 -9.05 -31.26 -35.82
CA ASP A 513 -10.36 -30.59 -35.85
C ASP A 513 -11.29 -31.07 -34.71
N LEU A 514 -11.33 -32.39 -34.48
CA LEU A 514 -12.11 -32.99 -33.39
C LEU A 514 -11.62 -32.50 -32.01
N ARG A 515 -10.30 -32.37 -31.83
CA ARG A 515 -9.69 -31.88 -30.60
C ARG A 515 -10.06 -30.42 -30.33
N LEU A 516 -10.18 -29.61 -31.37
CA LEU A 516 -10.58 -28.20 -31.26
C LEU A 516 -12.04 -28.05 -30.81
N GLN A 517 -12.93 -28.91 -31.33
CA GLN A 517 -14.34 -28.90 -30.98
C GLN A 517 -14.57 -29.27 -29.51
N LEU A 518 -13.88 -30.28 -28.98
CA LEU A 518 -14.00 -30.70 -27.56
C LEU A 518 -13.63 -29.57 -26.58
N GLY A 519 -12.57 -28.81 -26.87
CA GLY A 519 -12.10 -27.75 -25.96
C GLY A 519 -13.06 -26.57 -25.78
N SER A 520 -14.04 -26.43 -26.68
CA SER A 520 -15.05 -25.36 -26.62
C SER A 520 -16.23 -25.67 -25.70
N VAL A 521 -16.62 -26.94 -25.60
CA VAL A 521 -17.79 -27.41 -24.84
C VAL A 521 -17.50 -27.41 -23.33
N ASP A 522 -16.31 -27.87 -22.93
CA ASP A 522 -15.87 -27.96 -21.53
C ASP A 522 -15.96 -26.62 -20.78
N LYS A 523 -15.60 -25.51 -21.43
CA LYS A 523 -15.58 -24.18 -20.78
C LYS A 523 -16.96 -23.60 -20.49
N VAL A 524 -18.00 -24.07 -21.19
CA VAL A 524 -19.37 -23.58 -21.05
C VAL A 524 -20.09 -24.36 -19.95
N GLU A 525 -19.95 -25.69 -19.95
CA GLU A 525 -20.53 -26.55 -18.91
C GLU A 525 -19.91 -26.27 -17.54
N TYR A 526 -18.60 -26.11 -17.45
CA TYR A 526 -17.91 -25.82 -16.18
C TYR A 526 -18.40 -24.51 -15.54
N ARG A 527 -18.64 -23.46 -16.35
CA ARG A 527 -19.19 -22.17 -15.88
C ARG A 527 -20.67 -22.23 -15.51
N ARG A 528 -21.41 -23.21 -16.05
CA ARG A 528 -22.83 -23.42 -15.74
C ARG A 528 -22.97 -24.22 -14.43
N ALA A 529 -22.14 -25.24 -14.24
CA ALA A 529 -22.03 -26.01 -12.99
C ALA A 529 -21.63 -25.12 -11.80
N PHE A 530 -20.66 -24.22 -11.97
CA PHE A 530 -20.22 -23.31 -10.90
C PHE A 530 -21.32 -22.32 -10.46
N ARG A 531 -22.12 -21.80 -11.40
CA ARG A 531 -23.26 -20.90 -11.11
C ARG A 531 -24.44 -21.63 -10.47
N TRP A 532 -24.56 -22.93 -10.70
CA TRP A 532 -25.59 -23.75 -10.08
C TRP A 532 -25.22 -24.09 -8.64
N ALA A 533 -23.96 -24.48 -8.39
CA ALA A 533 -23.44 -24.72 -7.04
C ALA A 533 -23.56 -23.48 -6.12
N GLY A 534 -23.28 -22.28 -6.64
CA GLY A 534 -23.41 -21.03 -5.86
C GLY A 534 -24.86 -20.61 -5.51
N ARG A 535 -25.89 -21.24 -6.10
CA ARG A 535 -27.30 -20.98 -5.77
C ARG A 535 -27.89 -21.98 -4.76
N ALA A 536 -27.21 -23.10 -4.50
CA ALA A 536 -27.71 -24.21 -3.70
C ALA A 536 -27.57 -24.02 -2.17
N ASP A 537 -27.03 -22.90 -1.69
CA ASP A 537 -26.82 -22.60 -0.25
C ASP A 537 -28.13 -22.40 0.57
N ARG A 538 -29.31 -22.68 0.00
CA ARG A 538 -30.62 -22.57 0.66
C ARG A 538 -31.45 -23.86 0.74
N HIS A 539 -30.98 -25.00 0.23
CA HIS A 539 -31.62 -26.32 0.38
C HIS A 539 -30.56 -27.43 0.55
N PRO A 540 -30.88 -28.58 1.17
CA PRO A 540 -29.86 -29.55 1.59
C PRO A 540 -29.07 -30.15 0.40
N PRO A 541 -27.84 -30.67 0.62
CA PRO A 541 -26.88 -30.97 -0.43
C PRO A 541 -27.36 -32.04 -1.41
N CYS A 542 -27.13 -31.84 -2.71
CA CYS A 542 -27.58 -32.71 -3.80
C CYS A 542 -27.03 -34.15 -3.76
N GLU A 543 -26.03 -34.45 -2.94
CA GLU A 543 -25.57 -35.83 -2.73
C GLU A 543 -26.63 -36.68 -2.02
N ASP A 544 -27.43 -36.09 -1.13
CA ASP A 544 -28.38 -36.83 -0.28
C ASP A 544 -29.64 -37.29 -1.05
N VAL A 545 -29.96 -36.65 -2.19
CA VAL A 545 -31.14 -36.99 -3.02
C VAL A 545 -30.84 -38.15 -3.97
N ARG A 546 -29.64 -38.18 -4.56
CA ARG A 546 -29.20 -39.29 -5.42
C ARG A 546 -29.03 -40.57 -4.61
N ASP A 547 -28.47 -40.46 -3.41
CA ASP A 547 -28.19 -41.62 -2.57
C ASP A 547 -29.46 -42.17 -1.91
N ARG A 548 -30.47 -41.33 -1.61
CA ARG A 548 -31.82 -41.80 -1.18
C ARG A 548 -32.57 -42.55 -2.28
N PHE A 549 -32.50 -42.09 -3.52
CA PHE A 549 -33.17 -42.75 -4.65
C PHE A 549 -32.55 -44.11 -4.99
N VAL A 550 -31.22 -44.22 -4.88
CA VAL A 550 -30.48 -45.49 -5.05
C VAL A 550 -30.77 -46.45 -3.89
N ALA A 551 -30.96 -45.94 -2.67
CA ALA A 551 -31.29 -46.74 -1.49
C ALA A 551 -32.73 -47.31 -1.52
N GLU A 552 -33.73 -46.54 -1.97
CA GLU A 552 -35.11 -47.02 -2.09
C GLU A 552 -35.31 -47.98 -3.29
N ALA A 553 -34.59 -47.77 -4.40
CA ALA A 553 -34.61 -48.70 -5.53
C ALA A 553 -33.99 -50.07 -5.22
N ALA A 554 -33.14 -50.17 -4.19
CA ALA A 554 -32.46 -51.40 -3.79
C ALA A 554 -33.32 -52.33 -2.90
N TYR A 555 -34.38 -51.83 -2.25
CA TYR A 555 -35.29 -52.63 -1.41
C TYR A 555 -36.66 -52.78 -2.08
N GLY A 556 -36.74 -53.67 -3.06
CA GLY A 556 -38.01 -54.04 -3.68
C GLY A 556 -38.97 -54.68 -2.68
N LYS A 557 -40.01 -53.93 -2.27
CA LYS A 557 -41.35 -54.43 -1.84
C LYS A 557 -42.26 -53.29 -1.34
N ALA A 558 -43.16 -52.83 -2.20
CA ALA A 558 -44.53 -52.33 -1.93
C ALA A 558 -45.03 -51.71 -3.26
N GLY A 559 -46.21 -52.00 -3.82
CA GLY A 559 -47.53 -51.83 -3.24
C GLY A 559 -48.20 -50.63 -3.94
N ALA A 560 -49.22 -50.87 -4.76
CA ALA A 560 -49.79 -49.97 -5.79
C ALA A 560 -50.43 -48.65 -5.31
N HIS A 561 -50.07 -48.11 -4.14
CA HIS A 561 -50.63 -46.88 -3.56
C HIS A 561 -49.64 -45.70 -3.51
N GLU A 562 -48.36 -45.92 -3.84
CA GLU A 562 -47.29 -44.89 -3.87
C GLU A 562 -46.97 -44.36 -5.28
N THR A 563 -47.71 -44.79 -6.30
CA THR A 563 -47.53 -44.34 -7.69
C THR A 563 -47.85 -42.85 -7.89
N LYS A 564 -48.78 -42.27 -7.10
CA LYS A 564 -49.16 -40.85 -7.24
C LYS A 564 -48.09 -39.86 -6.74
N GLN A 565 -47.24 -40.28 -5.79
CA GLN A 565 -46.14 -39.43 -5.29
C GLN A 565 -44.91 -39.53 -6.20
N GLY A 566 -44.67 -40.71 -6.78
CA GLY A 566 -43.66 -40.92 -7.83
C GLY A 566 -44.00 -40.18 -9.13
N GLU A 567 -45.26 -40.17 -9.55
CA GLU A 567 -45.72 -39.40 -10.73
C GLU A 567 -45.55 -37.89 -10.54
N ALA A 568 -45.84 -37.34 -9.36
CA ALA A 568 -45.64 -35.91 -9.09
C ALA A 568 -44.16 -35.49 -9.10
N ILE A 569 -43.25 -36.40 -8.71
CA ILE A 569 -41.80 -36.16 -8.74
C ILE A 569 -41.27 -36.31 -10.17
N LEU A 570 -41.76 -37.28 -10.95
CA LEU A 570 -41.45 -37.46 -12.36
C LEU A 570 -41.97 -36.31 -13.24
N ASP A 571 -43.15 -35.77 -12.95
CA ASP A 571 -43.70 -34.59 -13.65
C ASP A 571 -42.91 -33.31 -13.32
N ALA A 572 -42.45 -33.16 -12.07
CA ALA A 572 -41.56 -32.07 -11.69
C ALA A 572 -40.18 -32.18 -12.35
N TYR A 573 -39.64 -33.41 -12.47
CA TYR A 573 -38.38 -33.68 -13.17
C TYR A 573 -38.52 -33.49 -14.68
N SER A 574 -39.62 -33.94 -15.28
CA SER A 574 -39.93 -33.80 -16.70
C SER A 574 -40.16 -32.33 -17.09
N SER A 575 -40.88 -31.56 -16.27
CA SER A 575 -41.05 -30.12 -16.49
C SER A 575 -39.73 -29.35 -16.34
N CYS A 576 -38.84 -29.78 -15.45
CA CYS A 576 -37.52 -29.18 -15.28
C CYS A 576 -36.56 -29.57 -16.43
N LEU A 577 -36.66 -30.79 -16.95
CA LEU A 577 -35.87 -31.29 -18.07
C LEU A 577 -36.34 -30.70 -19.40
N HIS A 578 -37.65 -30.53 -19.60
CA HIS A 578 -38.21 -29.86 -20.78
C HIS A 578 -37.87 -28.37 -20.79
N SER A 579 -37.91 -27.67 -19.64
CA SER A 579 -37.43 -26.29 -19.53
C SER A 579 -35.92 -26.19 -19.83
N LEU A 580 -35.13 -27.21 -19.49
CA LEU A 580 -33.70 -27.27 -19.79
C LEU A 580 -33.43 -27.59 -21.27
N LEU A 581 -34.27 -28.42 -21.90
CA LEU A 581 -34.15 -28.84 -23.30
C LEU A 581 -34.65 -27.76 -24.27
N ASP A 582 -35.71 -27.02 -23.93
CA ASP A 582 -36.20 -25.87 -24.69
C ASP A 582 -35.17 -24.71 -24.69
N ASP A 583 -34.45 -24.50 -23.57
CA ASP A 583 -33.37 -23.51 -23.45
C ASP A 583 -32.07 -23.92 -24.17
N ILE A 584 -31.90 -25.21 -24.52
CA ILE A 584 -30.69 -25.74 -25.16
C ILE A 584 -30.81 -25.80 -26.70
N GLY A 585 -31.99 -25.55 -27.28
CA GLY A 585 -32.14 -25.39 -28.71
C GLY A 585 -31.69 -26.63 -29.52
N GLY A 586 -32.42 -27.73 -29.37
CA GLY A 586 -32.59 -28.74 -30.43
C GLY A 586 -31.33 -29.38 -31.02
N LYS A 587 -30.33 -29.77 -30.21
CA LYS A 587 -29.18 -30.56 -30.72
C LYS A 587 -29.05 -31.91 -30.00
N SER A 588 -29.97 -32.83 -30.31
CA SER A 588 -30.00 -34.18 -29.74
C SER A 588 -28.97 -35.15 -30.36
N GLU A 589 -28.32 -34.79 -31.47
CA GLU A 589 -27.45 -35.71 -32.23
C GLU A 589 -26.03 -35.84 -31.63
N ALA A 590 -25.57 -34.84 -30.88
CA ALA A 590 -24.24 -34.85 -30.25
C ALA A 590 -24.16 -35.83 -29.06
N PHE A 591 -25.27 -36.01 -28.33
CA PHE A 591 -25.31 -36.85 -27.15
C PHE A 591 -25.20 -38.35 -27.49
N SER A 592 -25.74 -38.77 -28.63
CA SER A 592 -25.72 -40.18 -29.04
C SER A 592 -24.33 -40.66 -29.52
N LYS A 593 -23.44 -39.75 -29.94
CA LYS A 593 -22.06 -40.10 -30.32
C LYS A 593 -21.11 -40.15 -29.12
N TYR A 594 -21.44 -39.45 -28.04
CA TYR A 594 -20.61 -39.38 -26.83
C TYR A 594 -20.61 -40.69 -26.02
N ALA A 595 -21.70 -41.47 -26.08
CA ALA A 595 -21.83 -42.74 -25.35
C ALA A 595 -21.02 -43.92 -25.95
N ALA A 596 -20.51 -43.79 -27.17
CA ALA A 596 -19.76 -44.87 -27.84
C ALA A 596 -18.24 -44.83 -27.60
N VAL A 597 -17.71 -43.73 -27.05
CA VAL A 597 -16.25 -43.50 -26.88
C VAL A 597 -15.80 -43.63 -25.42
N LEU A 598 -16.73 -43.57 -24.46
CA LEU A 598 -16.44 -43.79 -23.05
C LEU A 598 -16.82 -45.22 -22.68
N ASP A 599 -15.82 -45.99 -22.23
CA ASP A 599 -15.94 -47.33 -21.67
C ASP A 599 -16.72 -47.29 -20.34
N VAL A 600 -18.04 -47.22 -20.45
CA VAL A 600 -19.00 -47.28 -19.33
C VAL A 600 -19.40 -48.75 -19.13
N PRO A 601 -19.48 -49.27 -17.89
CA PRO A 601 -19.85 -50.67 -17.64
C PRO A 601 -21.17 -51.04 -18.33
N GLY A 602 -21.19 -52.22 -18.97
CA GLY A 602 -22.22 -52.69 -19.91
C GLY A 602 -23.66 -52.83 -19.41
N ASP A 603 -23.99 -52.39 -18.19
CA ASP A 603 -25.35 -52.44 -17.65
C ASP A 603 -26.25 -51.28 -18.12
N LEU A 604 -25.68 -50.14 -18.56
CA LEU A 604 -26.47 -49.04 -19.14
C LEU A 604 -26.91 -49.31 -20.60
N VAL A 605 -26.17 -50.15 -21.34
CA VAL A 605 -26.57 -50.60 -22.68
C VAL A 605 -27.73 -51.60 -22.60
N ARG A 606 -27.81 -52.41 -21.53
CA ARG A 606 -28.94 -53.33 -21.27
C ARG A 606 -30.24 -52.59 -20.94
N ILE A 607 -30.17 -51.43 -20.27
CA ILE A 607 -31.35 -50.63 -19.94
C ILE A 607 -31.97 -50.00 -21.20
N ARG A 608 -31.16 -49.65 -22.20
CA ARG A 608 -31.68 -49.18 -23.50
C ARG A 608 -32.32 -50.31 -24.32
N ALA A 609 -31.78 -51.53 -24.25
CA ALA A 609 -32.36 -52.69 -24.93
C ALA A 609 -33.70 -53.17 -24.34
N LEU A 610 -34.03 -52.79 -23.10
CA LEU A 610 -35.31 -53.11 -22.46
C LEU A 610 -36.42 -52.07 -22.70
N MET A 611 -36.10 -50.89 -23.27
CA MET A 611 -37.09 -49.85 -23.59
C MET A 611 -37.53 -49.81 -25.06
N GLU A 612 -37.00 -50.67 -25.93
CA GLU A 612 -37.45 -50.80 -27.33
C GLU A 612 -38.29 -52.07 -27.59
N TRP A 613 -38.92 -52.66 -26.56
CA TRP A 613 -40.00 -53.65 -26.70
C TRP A 613 -41.18 -53.33 -25.79
#